data_AF-A0A2V3I940-F1
#
_entry.id   AF-A0A2V3I940-F1
#
_cell.length_a   1.000
_cell.length_b   1.000
_cell.length_c   1.000
_cell.angle_alpha   90.00
_cell.angle_beta   90.00
_cell.angle_gamma   90.00
#
_symmetry.space_group_name_H-M   'P 1'
#
loop_
_entity.id
_entity.type
_entity.pdbx_description
1 polymer ?
#
loop_
_entity_poly.entity_id
_entity_poly.type
_entity_poly.pdbx_seq_one_letter_code
_entity_poly.pdbx_strand_id
1 'polypeptide(L)' 'RKRDEMLYMELALRVKMRSEFDDDLGKVKFAMSFREKLIVMSFPMKNNILMVSMERKTQFEKIAFGILKLIEKL' A
#
# COMPACT_ATOMS: atom_id res chain seq x y z
N ARG A 1 -20.48 -0.90 -2.12
CA ARG A 1 -20.42 -2.37 -1.97
C ARG A 1 -19.64 -3.03 -3.10
N LYS A 2 -20.22 -3.39 -4.26
CA LYS A 2 -19.44 -4.04 -5.36
C LYS A 2 -18.18 -3.28 -5.81
N ARG A 3 -18.24 -1.94 -5.89
CA ARG A 3 -17.09 -1.12 -6.30
C ARG A 3 -15.95 -1.11 -5.27
N ASP A 4 -16.28 -1.16 -3.99
CA ASP A 4 -15.29 -1.18 -2.91
C ASP A 4 -14.64 -2.57 -2.83
N GLU A 5 -15.43 -3.63 -2.97
CA GLU A 5 -14.94 -5.01 -3.10
C GLU A 5 -13.96 -5.16 -4.26
N MET A 6 -14.29 -4.61 -5.44
CA MET A 6 -13.37 -4.61 -6.59
C MET A 6 -12.08 -3.84 -6.29
N LEU A 7 -12.17 -2.68 -5.61
CA LEU A 7 -10.99 -1.91 -5.21
C LEU A 7 -10.08 -2.72 -4.26
N TYR A 8 -10.65 -3.37 -3.25
CA TYR A 8 -9.89 -4.17 -2.30
C TYR A 8 -9.30 -5.43 -2.94
N MET A 9 -10.06 -6.11 -3.80
CA MET A 9 -9.59 -7.28 -4.53
C MET A 9 -8.42 -6.91 -5.44
N GLU A 10 -8.55 -5.82 -6.20
CA GLU A 10 -7.51 -5.34 -7.10
C GLU A 10 -6.25 -4.94 -6.33
N LEU A 11 -6.39 -4.31 -5.15
CA LEU A 11 -5.26 -4.05 -4.26
C LEU A 11 -4.57 -5.33 -3.78
N ALA A 12 -5.35 -6.31 -3.31
CA ALA A 12 -4.82 -7.58 -2.81
C ALA A 12 -4.07 -8.36 -3.90
N LEU A 13 -4.63 -8.41 -5.11
CA LEU A 13 -3.99 -9.02 -6.28
C LEU A 13 -2.65 -8.34 -6.58
N ARG A 14 -2.61 -7.00 -6.59
CA ARG A 14 -1.37 -6.24 -6.79
C ARG A 14 -0.31 -6.49 -5.72
N VAL A 15 -0.69 -6.73 -4.47
CA VAL A 15 0.27 -7.09 -3.41
C VAL A 15 0.79 -8.50 -3.66
N LYS A 16 -0.09 -9.46 -3.93
CA LYS A 16 0.28 -10.84 -4.21
C LYS A 16 1.21 -10.97 -5.42
N MET A 17 0.85 -10.33 -6.53
CA MET A 17 1.68 -10.37 -7.75
C MET A 17 3.08 -9.81 -7.54
N ARG A 18 3.26 -8.80 -6.69
CA ARG A 18 4.60 -8.28 -6.40
C ARG A 18 5.41 -9.20 -5.50
N SER A 19 4.77 -9.89 -4.55
CA SER A 19 5.46 -10.83 -3.67
C SER A 19 6.05 -12.04 -4.41
N GLU A 20 5.56 -12.35 -5.62
CA GLU A 20 6.15 -13.39 -6.48
C GLU A 20 7.58 -13.03 -6.93
N PHE A 21 8.00 -11.76 -6.80
CA PHE A 21 9.34 -11.29 -7.15
C PHE A 21 10.18 -10.91 -5.91
N ASP A 22 9.75 -11.32 -4.71
CA ASP A 22 10.45 -10.97 -3.47
C ASP A 22 11.89 -11.54 -3.44
N ASP A 23 12.14 -12.70 -4.05
CA ASP A 23 13.47 -13.31 -4.10
C ASP A 23 14.44 -12.53 -5.02
N ASP A 24 13.91 -11.88 -6.06
CA ASP A 24 14.70 -11.13 -7.03
C ASP A 24 14.88 -9.64 -6.64
N LEU A 25 13.82 -9.02 -6.12
CA LEU A 25 13.74 -7.57 -5.88
C LEU A 25 13.72 -7.18 -4.40
N GLY A 26 13.63 -8.18 -3.52
CA GLY A 26 13.37 -7.97 -2.10
C GLY A 26 11.89 -7.66 -1.81
N LYS A 27 11.55 -7.74 -0.52
CA LYS A 27 10.16 -7.57 -0.05
C LYS A 27 9.64 -6.16 -0.26
N VAL A 28 8.43 -6.06 -0.80
CA VAL A 28 7.71 -4.78 -0.91
C VAL A 28 7.40 -4.22 0.48
N LYS A 29 7.97 -3.05 0.80
CA LYS A 29 7.67 -2.31 2.03
C LYS A 29 6.36 -1.53 1.94
N PHE A 30 6.13 -0.89 0.79
CA PHE A 30 4.87 -0.27 0.43
C PHE A 30 4.79 -0.04 -1.08
N ALA A 31 3.59 0.20 -1.59
CA ALA A 31 3.37 0.66 -2.96
C ALA A 31 2.46 1.89 -2.95
N MET A 32 2.64 2.78 -3.92
CA MET A 32 1.86 4.01 -4.05
C MET A 32 1.25 4.15 -5.45
N SER A 33 -0.02 4.55 -5.50
CA SER A 33 -0.72 5.02 -6.70
C SER A 33 -0.98 6.51 -6.52
N PHE A 34 -0.30 7.34 -7.31
CA PHE A 34 -0.51 8.77 -7.37
C PHE A 34 -1.56 9.07 -8.44
N ARG A 35 -2.82 9.28 -8.03
CA ARG A 35 -3.94 9.50 -8.95
C ARG A 35 -4.26 10.99 -9.04
N GLU A 36 -5.00 11.35 -10.07
CA GLU A 36 -5.41 12.74 -10.33
C GLU A 36 -6.05 13.41 -9.10
N LYS A 37 -6.87 12.67 -8.34
CA LYS A 37 -7.63 13.21 -7.19
C LYS A 37 -6.99 12.92 -5.82
N LEU A 38 -6.29 11.80 -5.68
CA LEU A 38 -5.80 11.32 -4.38
C LEU A 38 -4.63 10.35 -4.55
N ILE A 39 -3.92 10.14 -3.44
CA ILE A 39 -2.85 9.15 -3.32
C ILE A 39 -3.43 7.95 -2.59
N VAL A 40 -3.18 6.75 -3.12
CA VAL A 40 -3.44 5.49 -2.40
C VAL A 40 -2.11 4.81 -2.14
N MET A 41 -1.87 4.45 -0.89
CA MET A 41 -0.72 3.64 -0.49
C MET A 41 -1.21 2.31 0.09
N SER A 42 -0.43 1.26 -0.14
CA SER A 42 -0.62 -0.03 0.50
C SER A 42 0.65 -0.52 1.16
N PHE A 43 0.51 -0.99 2.40
CA PHE A 43 1.60 -1.55 3.19
C PHE A 43 1.27 -3.03 3.45
N PRO A 44 2.02 -3.96 2.84
CA PRO A 44 1.91 -5.38 3.18
C PRO A 44 2.31 -5.57 4.65
N MET A 45 1.41 -6.15 5.43
CA MET A 45 1.65 -6.67 6.77
C MET A 45 1.59 -8.20 6.70
N LYS A 46 2.06 -8.93 7.73
CA LYS A 46 2.16 -10.40 7.71
C LYS A 46 0.99 -11.10 6.99
N ASN A 47 -0.23 -10.90 7.49
CA ASN A 47 -1.44 -11.52 6.94
C ASN A 47 -2.48 -10.49 6.44
N ASN A 48 -2.14 -9.21 6.48
CA ASN A 48 -3.09 -8.12 6.23
C ASN A 48 -2.46 -7.08 5.30
N ILE A 49 -3.29 -6.24 4.68
CA ILE A 49 -2.83 -5.11 3.88
C ILE A 49 -3.43 -3.85 4.47
N LEU A 50 -2.59 -2.92 4.91
CA LEU A 50 -3.05 -1.58 5.30
C LEU A 50 -3.17 -0.72 4.04
N MET A 51 -4.38 -0.29 3.71
CA MET A 51 -4.63 0.69 2.66
C MET A 51 -4.81 2.08 3.27
N VAL A 52 -4.08 3.07 2.75
CA VAL A 52 -4.18 4.47 3.18
C VAL A 52 -4.49 5.34 1.96
N SER A 53 -5.52 6.18 2.07
CA SER A 53 -5.84 7.20 1.05
C SER A 53 -5.63 8.60 1.62
N MET A 54 -5.12 9.51 0.80
CA MET A 54 -4.91 10.91 1.20
C MET A 54 -4.97 11.87 0.02
N GLU A 55 -5.24 13.15 0.30
CA GLU A 55 -5.19 14.21 -0.70
C GLU A 55 -3.76 14.51 -1.15
N ARG A 56 -3.61 15.02 -2.38
CA ARG A 56 -2.30 15.24 -3.03
C ARG A 56 -1.42 16.31 -2.36
N LYS A 57 -2.01 17.25 -1.60
CA LYS A 57 -1.28 18.39 -1.01
C LYS A 57 -0.48 18.03 0.24
N THR A 58 -0.32 16.75 0.53
CA THR A 58 0.31 16.24 1.75
C THR A 58 1.76 15.82 1.49
N GLN A 59 2.61 15.91 2.52
CA GLN A 59 3.98 15.38 2.49
C GLN A 59 3.93 13.84 2.59
N PHE A 60 3.44 13.19 1.54
CA PHE A 60 3.13 11.75 1.53
C PHE A 60 4.34 10.88 1.89
N GLU A 61 5.55 11.30 1.54
CA GLU A 61 6.78 10.59 1.90
C GLU A 61 6.97 10.50 3.42
N LYS A 62 6.85 11.63 4.14
CA LYS A 62 6.98 11.64 5.60
C LYS A 62 5.92 10.78 6.27
N ILE A 63 4.70 10.81 5.72
CA ILE A 63 3.60 9.97 6.21
C ILE A 63 3.89 8.50 5.95
N ALA A 64 4.34 8.13 4.74
CA ALA A 64 4.68 6.75 4.38
C ALA A 64 5.79 6.19 5.29
N PHE A 65 6.88 6.92 5.49
CA PHE A 65 7.96 6.50 6.39
C PHE A 65 7.53 6.48 7.86
N GLY A 66 6.64 7.39 8.28
CA GLY A 66 6.04 7.36 9.61
C GLY A 66 5.20 6.09 9.82
N ILE A 67 4.39 5.72 8.83
CA ILE A 67 3.58 4.49 8.86
C ILE A 67 4.48 3.26 8.92
N LEU A 68 5.53 3.18 8.09
CA LEU A 68 6.47 2.05 8.12
C LEU A 68 7.07 1.84 9.52
N LYS A 69 7.53 2.92 10.16
CA LYS A 69 8.08 2.87 11.53
C LYS A 69 7.07 2.41 12.58
N LEU A 70 5.78 2.67 12.37
CA LEU A 70 4.71 2.22 13.27
C LEU A 70 4.38 0.75 13.04
N ILE A 71 4.29 0.32 11.78
CA ILE A 71 4.00 -1.08 11.42
C ILE A 71 5.14 -1.99 11.87
N GLU A 72 6.41 -1.58 11.76
CA GLU A 72 7.56 -2.37 12.22
C GLU A 72 7.53 -2.70 13.73
N LYS A 73 6.73 -1.99 14.52
CA LYS A 73 6.56 -2.23 15.97
C LYS A 73 5.41 -3.19 16.30
N LEU A 74 4.61 -3.60 15.32
CA LEU A 74 3.47 -4.52 15.47
C LEU A 74 3.88 -5.97 15.20
#